data_AF-A0A1S6IVW1-F1
#
_entry.id   AF-A0A1S6IVW1-F1
#
_cell.length_a   1.000
_cell.length_b   1.000
_cell.length_c   1.000
_cell.angle_alpha   90.00
_cell.angle_beta   90.00
_cell.angle_gamma   90.00
#
_symmetry.space_group_name_H-M   'P 1'
#
loop_
_entity.id
_entity.type
_entity.pdbx_description
1 polymer ?
#
loop_
_entity_poly.entity_id
_entity_poly.type
_entity_poly.pdbx_seq_one_letter_code
_entity_poly.pdbx_strand_id
1 'polypeptide(L)'
;MQKYFGMAFLSIIPLMILAHSLPSQPNYQNYICATILLLPILFFFHFNFILFPEAVKKSDSLFIVVKIIYSSLEETILDKELKSTVKTKINNSLLTLGATMDERRKYLTNPQMFRPTKIIALDNAWRNFFIEAFSIIEKDLKDETLATWTFNKIQHKMNDHVQGQRIRNILKEMLGDSRYSFICK
;
A
#
# COMPACT_ATOMS: atom_id res chain seq x y z
N MET A 1 -10.85 -7.36 -1.45
CA MET A 1 -11.04 -8.79 -1.07
C MET A 1 -12.08 -9.51 -1.93
N GLN A 2 -13.28 -8.97 -2.13
CA GLN A 2 -14.36 -9.63 -2.90
C GLN A 2 -13.95 -10.13 -4.30
N LYS A 3 -13.18 -9.34 -5.06
CA LYS A 3 -12.69 -9.71 -6.41
C LYS A 3 -11.75 -10.92 -6.39
N TYR A 4 -10.93 -11.06 -5.35
CA TYR A 4 -9.98 -12.18 -5.19
C TYR A 4 -10.68 -13.45 -4.72
N PHE A 5 -11.70 -13.33 -3.87
CA PHE A 5 -12.59 -14.44 -3.55
C PHE A 5 -13.32 -14.92 -4.81
N GLY A 6 -13.75 -14.02 -5.69
CA GLY A 6 -14.33 -14.38 -6.99
C GLY A 6 -13.37 -15.16 -7.90
N MET A 7 -12.10 -14.75 -8.00
CA MET A 7 -11.09 -15.49 -8.77
C MET A 7 -10.75 -16.85 -8.15
N ALA A 8 -10.65 -16.92 -6.82
CA ALA A 8 -10.48 -18.18 -6.10
C ALA A 8 -11.67 -19.12 -6.33
N PHE A 9 -12.90 -18.61 -6.31
CA PHE A 9 -14.10 -19.40 -6.59
C PHE A 9 -14.16 -19.87 -8.05
N LEU A 10 -13.82 -19.00 -9.00
CA LEU A 10 -13.78 -19.32 -10.42
C LEU A 10 -12.70 -20.37 -10.75
N SER A 11 -11.60 -20.42 -9.99
CA SER A 11 -10.56 -21.45 -10.17
C SER A 11 -10.91 -22.81 -9.56
N ILE A 12 -11.92 -22.89 -8.69
CA ILE A 12 -12.49 -24.15 -8.18
C ILE A 12 -13.41 -24.81 -9.23
N ILE A 13 -14.04 -24.02 -10.11
CA ILE A 13 -14.98 -24.53 -11.14
C ILE A 13 -14.31 -25.49 -12.13
N PRO A 14 -13.16 -25.17 -12.76
CA PRO A 14 -12.42 -26.11 -13.62
C PRO A 14 -12.04 -27.39 -12.90
N LEU A 15 -11.75 -27.28 -11.59
CA LEU A 15 -11.39 -28.41 -10.74
C LEU A 15 -12.57 -29.35 -10.53
N MET A 16 -13.75 -28.81 -10.27
CA MET A 16 -14.99 -29.58 -10.18
C MET A 16 -15.32 -30.24 -11.52
N ILE A 17 -15.12 -29.55 -12.64
CA ILE A 17 -15.35 -30.08 -13.99
C ILE A 17 -14.41 -31.25 -14.29
N LEU A 18 -13.10 -31.10 -14.05
CA LEU A 18 -12.11 -32.17 -14.21
C LEU A 18 -12.43 -33.37 -13.32
N ALA A 19 -12.82 -33.12 -12.07
CA ALA A 19 -13.15 -34.18 -11.13
C ALA A 19 -14.45 -34.93 -11.49
N HIS A 20 -15.41 -34.25 -12.13
CA HIS A 20 -16.66 -34.87 -12.61
C HIS A 20 -16.47 -35.66 -13.92
N SER A 21 -15.42 -35.35 -14.68
CA SER A 21 -15.07 -36.04 -15.93
C SER A 21 -14.31 -37.36 -15.74
N LEU A 22 -13.93 -37.69 -14.50
CA LEU A 22 -13.30 -38.98 -14.17
C LEU A 22 -14.36 -40.10 -14.20
N PRO A 23 -14.11 -41.20 -14.93
CA PRO A 23 -15.11 -42.23 -15.18
C PRO A 23 -15.63 -42.89 -13.89
N SER A 24 -16.92 -43.23 -13.96
CA SER A 24 -17.82 -43.58 -12.88
C SER A 24 -17.44 -44.84 -12.09
N GLN A 25 -16.71 -44.65 -10.99
CA GLN A 25 -16.97 -45.35 -9.73
C GLN A 25 -16.80 -44.31 -8.61
N PRO A 26 -17.64 -44.31 -7.55
CA PRO A 26 -17.65 -43.25 -6.55
C PRO A 26 -16.47 -43.44 -5.60
N ASN A 27 -15.24 -43.25 -6.08
CA ASN A 27 -14.12 -42.99 -5.19
C ASN A 27 -14.21 -41.53 -4.78
N TYR A 28 -15.14 -41.26 -3.87
CA TYR A 28 -15.23 -40.02 -3.09
C TYR A 28 -13.85 -39.66 -2.51
N GLN A 29 -13.03 -40.68 -2.21
CA GLN A 29 -11.62 -40.56 -1.88
C GLN A 29 -10.75 -39.91 -2.97
N ASN A 30 -10.91 -40.25 -4.25
CA ASN A 30 -10.16 -39.62 -5.34
C ASN A 30 -10.56 -38.16 -5.54
N TYR A 31 -11.85 -37.84 -5.35
CA TYR A 31 -12.36 -36.47 -5.38
C TYR A 31 -11.79 -35.63 -4.21
N ILE A 32 -11.83 -36.19 -2.99
CA ILE A 32 -11.23 -35.59 -1.81
C ILE A 32 -9.72 -35.42 -2.01
N CYS A 33 -9.03 -36.43 -2.55
CA CYS A 33 -7.59 -36.40 -2.76
C CYS A 33 -7.20 -35.34 -3.80
N ALA A 34 -7.91 -35.25 -4.93
CA ALA A 34 -7.71 -34.20 -5.93
C ALA A 34 -7.95 -32.80 -5.35
N THR A 35 -9.00 -32.64 -4.56
CA THR A 35 -9.31 -31.36 -3.90
C THR A 35 -8.23 -30.99 -2.87
N ILE A 36 -7.80 -31.93 -2.02
CA ILE A 36 -6.74 -31.70 -1.03
C ILE A 36 -5.40 -31.40 -1.70
N LEU A 37 -5.08 -31.98 -2.85
CA LEU A 37 -3.84 -31.72 -3.58
C LEU A 37 -3.85 -30.36 -4.31
N LEU A 38 -4.95 -30.02 -4.96
CA LEU A 38 -5.01 -28.84 -5.83
C LEU A 38 -5.39 -27.54 -5.12
N LEU A 39 -6.18 -27.61 -4.04
CA LEU A 39 -6.63 -26.41 -3.32
C LEU A 39 -5.47 -25.65 -2.63
N PRO A 40 -4.47 -26.34 -2.00
CA PRO A 40 -3.25 -25.69 -1.54
C PRO A 40 -2.40 -25.09 -2.66
N ILE A 41 -2.35 -25.73 -3.84
CA ILE A 41 -1.62 -25.21 -5.01
C ILE A 41 -2.28 -23.93 -5.53
N LEU A 42 -3.61 -23.93 -5.65
CA LEU A 42 -4.36 -22.73 -6.03
C LEU A 42 -4.18 -21.61 -5.02
N PHE A 43 -4.22 -21.93 -3.71
CA PHE A 43 -4.01 -20.96 -2.65
C PHE A 43 -2.58 -20.39 -2.71
N PHE A 44 -1.57 -21.26 -2.85
CA PHE A 44 -0.17 -20.85 -3.01
C PHE A 44 0.02 -19.98 -4.25
N PHE A 45 -0.62 -20.32 -5.37
CA PHE A 45 -0.55 -19.55 -6.60
C PHE A 45 -1.14 -18.14 -6.39
N HIS A 46 -2.35 -18.04 -5.85
CA HIS A 46 -2.98 -16.74 -5.59
C HIS A 46 -2.18 -15.91 -4.60
N PHE A 47 -1.61 -16.53 -3.58
CA PHE A 47 -0.79 -15.84 -2.59
C PHE A 47 0.49 -15.28 -3.21
N ASN A 48 1.27 -16.12 -3.91
CA ASN A 48 2.59 -15.75 -4.42
C ASN A 48 2.57 -14.91 -5.69
N PHE A 49 1.58 -15.12 -6.58
CA PHE A 49 1.56 -14.48 -7.90
C PHE A 49 0.55 -13.33 -8.02
N ILE A 50 -0.43 -13.25 -7.13
CA ILE A 50 -1.46 -12.20 -7.18
C ILE A 50 -1.33 -11.27 -5.97
N LEU A 51 -1.50 -11.80 -4.76
CA LEU A 51 -1.57 -10.98 -3.54
C LEU A 51 -0.22 -10.38 -3.17
N PHE A 52 0.84 -11.20 -3.13
CA PHE A 52 2.17 -10.75 -2.74
C PHE A 52 2.76 -9.70 -3.70
N PRO A 53 2.73 -9.88 -5.04
CA PRO A 53 3.26 -8.89 -5.95
C PRO A 53 2.46 -7.58 -5.92
N GLU A 54 1.13 -7.63 -5.76
CA GLU A 54 0.32 -6.42 -5.61
C GLU A 54 0.65 -5.64 -4.33
N ALA A 55 0.83 -6.33 -3.21
CA ALA A 55 1.24 -5.71 -1.95
C ALA A 55 2.63 -5.06 -2.04
N VAL A 56 3.62 -5.76 -2.62
CA VAL A 56 4.97 -5.22 -2.86
C VAL A 56 4.88 -3.97 -3.73
N LYS A 57 4.18 -4.06 -4.85
CA LYS A 57 4.06 -2.92 -5.75
C LYS A 57 3.28 -1.74 -5.14
N LYS A 58 2.35 -1.98 -4.20
CA LYS A 58 1.69 -0.92 -3.40
C LYS A 58 2.73 -0.21 -2.54
N SER A 59 3.52 -0.96 -1.79
CA SER A 59 4.61 -0.43 -0.96
C SER A 59 5.62 0.39 -1.76
N ASP A 60 6.05 -0.11 -2.93
CA ASP A 60 6.98 0.61 -3.81
C ASP A 60 6.40 1.96 -4.26
N SER A 61 5.12 1.97 -4.65
CA SER A 61 4.45 3.19 -5.08
C SER A 61 4.38 4.23 -3.95
N LEU A 62 4.05 3.79 -2.73
CA LEU A 62 4.02 4.66 -1.55
C LEU A 62 5.42 5.23 -1.23
N PHE A 63 6.47 4.42 -1.35
CA PHE A 63 7.84 4.87 -1.18
C PHE A 63 8.27 5.87 -2.26
N ILE A 64 7.81 5.68 -3.50
CA ILE A 64 8.03 6.66 -4.57
C ILE A 64 7.35 8.00 -4.23
N VAL A 65 6.12 8.00 -3.69
CA VAL A 65 5.48 9.24 -3.23
C VAL A 65 6.35 9.95 -2.18
N VAL A 66 6.87 9.22 -1.19
CA VAL A 66 7.78 9.79 -0.17
C VAL A 66 8.98 10.45 -0.84
N LYS A 67 9.65 9.77 -1.78
CA LYS A 67 10.78 10.34 -2.54
C LYS A 67 10.39 11.60 -3.31
N ILE A 68 9.22 11.60 -3.95
CA ILE A 68 8.70 12.76 -4.69
C ILE A 68 8.48 13.94 -3.74
N ILE A 69 7.93 13.73 -2.55
CA ILE A 69 7.75 14.78 -1.54
C ILE A 69 9.10 15.40 -1.18
N TYR A 70 10.10 14.58 -0.81
CA TYR A 70 11.43 15.07 -0.46
C TYR A 70 12.11 15.80 -1.63
N SER A 71 12.05 15.23 -2.83
CA SER A 71 12.63 15.84 -4.03
C SER A 71 11.93 17.14 -4.42
N SER A 72 10.62 17.27 -4.16
CA SER A 72 9.87 18.51 -4.39
C SER A 72 10.30 19.59 -3.39
N LEU A 73 10.43 19.23 -2.12
CA LEU A 73 10.93 20.12 -1.07
C LEU A 73 12.37 20.57 -1.34
N GLU A 74 13.24 19.70 -1.87
CA GLU A 74 14.61 20.11 -2.23
C GLU A 74 14.64 21.15 -3.34
N GLU A 75 13.75 21.06 -4.32
CA GLU A 75 13.69 21.99 -5.44
C GLU A 75 12.93 23.29 -5.14
N THR A 76 12.26 23.39 -3.99
CA THR A 76 11.68 24.67 -3.56
C THR A 76 12.77 25.71 -3.30
N ILE A 77 12.44 26.97 -3.59
CA ILE A 77 13.28 28.16 -3.33
C ILE A 77 13.25 28.53 -1.82
N LEU A 78 12.94 27.58 -0.95
CA LEU A 78 12.90 27.81 0.50
C LEU A 78 14.30 28.07 1.04
N ASP A 79 14.35 28.92 2.06
CA ASP A 79 15.52 29.05 2.91
C ASP A 79 15.95 27.68 3.46
N LYS A 80 17.26 27.47 3.56
CA LYS A 80 17.89 26.21 3.97
C LYS A 80 17.44 25.78 5.35
N GLU A 81 17.24 26.73 6.27
CA GLU A 81 16.76 26.47 7.63
C GLU A 81 15.30 26.01 7.66
N LEU A 82 14.43 26.70 6.90
CA LEU A 82 13.02 26.34 6.78
C LEU A 82 12.83 24.97 6.13
N LYS A 83 13.58 24.71 5.05
CA LYS A 83 13.61 23.41 4.36
C LYS A 83 14.08 22.29 5.30
N SER A 84 15.12 22.54 6.09
CA SER A 84 15.62 21.60 7.10
C SER A 84 14.56 21.30 8.17
N THR A 85 13.85 22.32 8.63
CA THR A 85 12.80 22.19 9.65
C THR A 85 11.63 21.34 9.16
N VAL A 86 11.10 21.64 7.97
CA VAL A 86 10.02 20.88 7.33
C VAL A 86 10.44 19.42 7.11
N LYS A 87 11.63 19.19 6.54
CA LYS A 87 12.15 17.84 6.31
C LYS A 87 12.32 17.06 7.60
N THR A 88 12.81 17.69 8.66
CA THR A 88 12.98 17.06 9.97
C THR A 88 11.64 16.58 10.53
N LYS A 89 10.59 17.41 10.46
CA LYS A 89 9.25 17.02 10.93
C LYS A 89 8.64 15.89 10.10
N ILE A 90 8.76 15.95 8.77
CA ILE A 90 8.31 14.85 7.89
C ILE A 90 9.10 13.57 8.20
N ASN A 91 10.40 13.69 8.46
CA ASN A 91 11.24 12.54 8.83
C ASN A 91 10.81 11.92 10.17
N ASN A 92 10.43 12.73 11.16
CA ASN A 92 9.89 12.23 12.42
C ASN A 92 8.57 11.46 12.23
N SER A 93 7.69 11.94 11.35
CA SER A 93 6.48 11.20 10.96
C SER A 93 6.83 9.88 10.26
N LEU A 94 7.84 9.90 9.38
CA LEU A 94 8.34 8.69 8.70
C LEU A 94 8.96 7.67 9.68
N LEU A 95 9.68 8.13 10.71
CA LEU A 95 10.21 7.28 11.77
C LEU A 95 9.08 6.63 12.58
N THR A 96 8.01 7.36 12.85
CA THR A 96 6.82 6.83 13.53
C THR A 96 6.12 5.76 12.70
N LEU A 97 6.01 5.97 11.38
CA LEU A 97 5.53 4.95 10.45
C LEU A 97 6.41 3.69 10.48
N GLY A 98 7.74 3.86 10.45
CA GLY A 98 8.71 2.76 10.54
C GLY A 98 8.56 1.96 11.84
N ALA A 99 8.43 2.64 12.98
CA ALA A 99 8.20 1.99 14.27
C ALA A 99 6.90 1.18 14.28
N THR A 100 5.83 1.71 13.67
CA THR A 100 4.53 1.02 13.53
C THR A 100 4.66 -0.23 12.64
N MET A 101 5.42 -0.13 11.55
CA MET A 101 5.71 -1.27 10.67
C MET A 101 6.49 -2.36 11.41
N ASP A 102 7.49 -1.99 12.20
CA ASP A 102 8.30 -2.92 12.98
C ASP A 102 7.50 -3.61 14.09
N GLU A 103 6.63 -2.89 14.80
CA GLU A 103 5.71 -3.46 15.79
C GLU A 103 4.80 -4.51 15.12
N ARG A 104 4.24 -4.16 13.96
CA ARG A 104 3.39 -5.08 13.19
C ARG A 104 4.17 -6.30 12.70
N ARG A 105 5.40 -6.13 12.22
CA ARG A 105 6.27 -7.24 11.83
C ARG A 105 6.54 -8.18 13.00
N LYS A 106 6.90 -7.64 14.17
CA LYS A 106 7.15 -8.42 15.40
C LYS A 106 5.91 -9.19 15.83
N TYR A 107 4.72 -8.57 15.76
CA TYR A 107 3.44 -9.22 16.02
C TYR A 107 3.17 -10.39 15.06
N LEU A 108 3.36 -10.19 13.75
CA LEU A 108 3.15 -11.25 12.76
C LEU A 108 4.11 -12.44 12.96
N THR A 109 5.36 -12.17 13.38
CA THR A 109 6.34 -13.23 13.67
C THR A 109 6.04 -13.97 14.98
N ASN A 110 5.61 -13.26 16.02
CA ASN A 110 5.36 -13.84 17.36
C ASN A 110 4.06 -13.30 18.00
N PRO A 111 2.88 -13.77 17.55
CA PRO A 111 1.58 -13.23 17.99
C PRO A 111 1.31 -13.42 19.49
N GLN A 112 1.88 -14.47 20.08
CA GLN A 112 1.67 -14.83 21.50
C GLN A 112 2.52 -13.98 22.46
N MET A 113 3.68 -13.48 22.01
CA MET A 113 4.58 -12.64 22.83
C MET A 113 4.27 -11.15 22.71
N PHE A 114 3.69 -10.71 21.60
CA PHE A 114 3.33 -9.32 21.39
C PHE A 114 1.82 -9.11 21.55
N ARG A 115 1.41 -8.53 22.67
CA ARG A 115 0.08 -7.93 22.77
C ARG A 115 0.13 -6.60 22.03
N PRO A 116 -0.61 -6.41 20.92
CA PRO A 116 -0.57 -5.17 20.19
C PRO A 116 -1.11 -4.05 21.06
N THR A 117 -0.32 -3.00 21.29
CA THR A 117 -0.75 -1.82 22.06
C THR A 117 -1.84 -1.04 21.31
N LYS A 118 -1.84 -1.09 19.97
CA LYS A 118 -2.93 -0.74 19.06
C LYS A 118 -2.71 -1.48 17.74
N ILE A 119 -3.67 -2.29 17.28
CA ILE A 119 -3.63 -2.85 15.92
C ILE A 119 -4.01 -1.74 14.94
N ILE A 120 -3.05 -0.92 14.56
CA ILE A 120 -3.24 0.04 13.47
C ILE A 120 -3.09 -0.71 12.15
N ALA A 121 -4.10 -0.65 11.29
CA ALA A 121 -3.99 -1.14 9.91
C ALA A 121 -2.83 -0.43 9.21
N LEU A 122 -1.96 -1.17 8.52
CA LEU A 122 -0.79 -0.57 7.86
C LEU A 122 -1.19 0.55 6.88
N ASP A 123 -2.32 0.38 6.19
CA ASP A 123 -2.91 1.41 5.35
C ASP A 123 -3.29 2.69 6.14
N ASN A 124 -3.78 2.55 7.37
CA ASN A 124 -4.05 3.71 8.23
C ASN A 124 -2.76 4.41 8.67
N ALA A 125 -1.68 3.66 8.93
CA ALA A 125 -0.39 4.25 9.28
C ALA A 125 0.18 5.06 8.10
N TRP A 126 0.12 4.50 6.88
CA TRP A 126 0.47 5.23 5.66
C TRP A 126 -0.39 6.47 5.43
N ARG A 127 -1.72 6.33 5.56
CA ARG A 127 -2.65 7.46 5.47
C ARG A 127 -2.28 8.56 6.44
N ASN A 128 -2.07 8.23 7.71
CA ASN A 128 -1.71 9.22 8.74
C ASN A 128 -0.40 9.93 8.39
N PHE A 129 0.61 9.19 7.93
CA PHE A 129 1.86 9.77 7.46
C PHE A 129 1.65 10.78 6.33
N PHE A 130 0.89 10.44 5.26
CA PHE A 130 0.70 11.38 4.15
C PHE A 130 -0.10 12.62 4.55
N ILE A 131 -1.15 12.45 5.36
CA ILE A 131 -1.95 13.56 5.87
C ILE A 131 -1.09 14.49 6.72
N GLU A 132 -0.25 13.93 7.59
CA GLU A 132 0.66 14.70 8.44
C GLU A 132 1.72 15.40 7.60
N ALA A 133 2.36 14.70 6.67
CA ALA A 133 3.38 15.27 5.78
C ALA A 133 2.82 16.45 4.97
N PHE A 134 1.64 16.31 4.37
CA PHE A 134 0.99 17.41 3.64
C PHE A 134 0.55 18.55 4.56
N SER A 135 0.10 18.25 5.78
CA SER A 135 -0.19 19.29 6.77
C SER A 135 1.05 20.04 7.24
N ILE A 136 2.20 19.38 7.33
CA ILE A 136 3.46 20.05 7.68
C ILE A 136 3.85 20.99 6.54
N ILE A 137 3.79 20.54 5.28
CA ILE A 137 4.08 21.38 4.11
C ILE A 137 3.18 22.61 4.07
N GLU A 138 1.88 22.44 4.28
CA GLU A 138 0.93 23.57 4.25
C GLU A 138 1.15 24.56 5.40
N LYS A 139 1.37 24.07 6.64
CA LYS A 139 1.46 24.94 7.83
C LYS A 139 2.82 25.60 7.98
N ASP A 140 3.90 24.84 7.77
CA ASP A 140 5.24 25.28 8.11
C ASP A 140 5.89 26.11 7.02
N LEU A 141 5.44 26.00 5.77
CA LEU A 141 5.91 26.89 4.71
C LEU A 141 5.43 28.34 4.90
N LYS A 142 4.40 28.57 5.74
CA LYS A 142 3.79 29.85 6.14
C LYS A 142 3.24 30.72 4.98
N ASP A 143 3.83 30.62 3.79
CA ASP A 143 3.43 31.25 2.54
C ASP A 143 2.60 30.27 1.70
N GLU A 144 1.35 30.67 1.44
CA GLU A 144 0.40 29.92 0.61
C GLU A 144 0.91 29.69 -0.82
N THR A 145 1.70 30.63 -1.35
CA THR A 145 2.31 30.54 -2.68
C THR A 145 3.33 29.41 -2.73
N LEU A 146 4.19 29.31 -1.71
CA LEU A 146 5.22 28.27 -1.62
C LEU A 146 4.61 26.90 -1.36
N ALA A 147 3.57 26.82 -0.52
CA ALA A 147 2.82 25.59 -0.31
C ALA A 147 2.16 25.12 -1.61
N THR A 148 1.45 26.01 -2.31
CA THR A 148 0.80 25.72 -3.59
C THR A 148 1.82 25.29 -4.65
N TRP A 149 2.93 26.01 -4.76
CA TRP A 149 4.01 25.63 -5.66
C TRP A 149 4.55 24.24 -5.36
N THR A 150 4.76 23.92 -4.08
CA THR A 150 5.26 22.60 -3.64
C THR A 150 4.26 21.50 -3.98
N PHE A 151 2.97 21.71 -3.75
CA PHE A 151 1.93 20.73 -4.12
C PHE A 151 1.83 20.54 -5.63
N ASN A 152 1.87 21.61 -6.42
CA ASN A 152 1.90 21.53 -7.88
C ASN A 152 3.15 20.76 -8.36
N LYS A 153 4.31 21.00 -7.73
CA LYS A 153 5.55 20.29 -8.04
C LYS A 153 5.45 18.79 -7.75
N ILE A 154 4.86 18.42 -6.61
CA ILE A 154 4.57 17.02 -6.25
C ILE A 154 3.67 16.39 -7.32
N GLN A 155 2.59 17.06 -7.69
CA GLN A 155 1.65 16.60 -8.71
C GLN A 155 2.33 16.39 -10.07
N HIS A 156 3.10 17.39 -10.55
CA HIS A 156 3.85 17.27 -11.80
C HIS A 156 4.84 16.12 -11.78
N LYS A 157 5.65 15.98 -10.73
CA LYS A 157 6.61 14.89 -10.60
C LYS A 157 5.94 13.51 -10.55
N MET A 158 4.77 13.40 -9.93
CA MET A 158 3.98 12.17 -10.00
C MET A 158 3.51 11.90 -11.42
N ASN A 159 3.04 12.92 -12.15
CA ASN A 159 2.56 12.78 -13.53
C ASN A 159 3.67 12.37 -14.50
N ASP A 160 4.87 12.93 -14.33
CA ASP A 160 6.03 12.69 -15.18
C ASP A 160 6.73 11.34 -14.88
N HIS A 161 6.44 10.73 -13.73
CA HIS A 161 7.02 9.45 -13.36
C HIS A 161 6.48 8.33 -14.26
N VAL A 162 7.33 7.37 -14.63
CA VAL A 162 6.96 6.21 -15.48
C VAL A 162 5.75 5.43 -14.93
N GLN A 163 5.61 5.41 -13.60
CA GLN A 163 4.50 4.75 -12.88
C GLN A 163 3.42 5.73 -12.39
N GLY A 164 3.35 6.94 -12.95
CA GLY A 164 2.57 8.06 -12.43
C GLY A 164 1.10 7.76 -12.19
N GLN A 165 0.42 7.14 -13.16
CA GLN A 165 -0.99 6.74 -13.02
C GLN A 165 -1.21 5.83 -11.81
N ARG A 166 -0.31 4.87 -11.60
CA ARG A 166 -0.41 3.93 -10.48
C ARG A 166 -0.17 4.62 -9.14
N ILE A 167 0.89 5.42 -9.07
CA ILE A 167 1.26 6.17 -7.87
C ILE A 167 0.09 7.06 -7.44
N ARG A 168 -0.52 7.80 -8.37
CA ARG A 168 -1.71 8.61 -8.11
C ARG A 168 -2.88 7.80 -7.58
N ASN A 169 -3.17 6.65 -8.18
CA ASN A 169 -4.29 5.80 -7.72
C ASN A 169 -4.06 5.30 -6.29
N ILE A 170 -2.84 4.86 -5.96
CA ILE A 170 -2.50 4.37 -4.63
C ILE A 170 -2.49 5.51 -3.61
N LEU A 171 -1.94 6.66 -3.96
CA LEU A 171 -1.97 7.83 -3.07
C LEU A 171 -3.41 8.29 -2.83
N LYS A 172 -4.25 8.32 -3.88
CA LYS A 172 -5.67 8.64 -3.77
C LYS A 172 -6.41 7.67 -2.85
N GLU A 173 -6.10 6.38 -2.92
CA GLU A 173 -6.62 5.37 -1.98
C GLU A 173 -6.25 5.69 -0.53
N MET A 174 -4.99 6.08 -0.27
CA MET A 174 -4.54 6.43 1.08
C MET A 174 -5.18 7.74 1.57
N LEU A 175 -5.30 8.74 0.70
CA LEU A 175 -5.85 10.04 1.06
C LEU A 175 -7.36 10.03 1.27
N GLY A 176 -8.09 9.17 0.54
CA GLY A 176 -9.55 9.15 0.55
C GLY A 176 -10.14 10.54 0.30
N ASP A 177 -11.16 10.91 1.09
CA ASP A 177 -11.84 12.21 1.00
C ASP A 177 -11.11 13.33 1.76
N SER A 178 -9.83 13.17 2.06
CA SER A 178 -9.07 14.23 2.72
C SER A 178 -8.98 15.49 1.84
N ARG A 179 -8.75 16.63 2.49
CA ARG A 179 -8.49 17.92 1.82
C ARG A 179 -7.31 17.89 0.85
N TYR A 180 -6.45 16.88 0.92
CA TYR A 180 -5.27 16.74 0.05
C TYR A 180 -5.51 15.86 -1.18
N SER A 181 -6.72 15.33 -1.36
CA SER A 181 -7.09 14.52 -2.52
C SER A 181 -6.87 15.22 -3.87
N PHE A 182 -6.82 16.56 -3.89
CA PHE A 182 -6.51 17.35 -5.09
C PHE A 182 -5.11 17.07 -5.66
N ILE A 183 -4.15 16.63 -4.83
CA ILE A 183 -2.78 16.31 -5.25
C ILE A 183 -2.78 15.14 -6.26
N CYS A 184 -3.82 14.30 -6.25
CA CYS A 184 -3.95 13.14 -7.13
C CYS A 184 -4.76 13.40 -8.41
N LYS A 185 -5.10 14.65 -8.72
CA LYS A 185 -5.75 15.03 -9.98
C LYS A 185 -4.77 14.92 -11.15
#